data_AF-A0AAW1IZE2-F1
#
_entry.id   AF-A0AAW1IZE2-F1
#
_cell.length_a   1.000
_cell.length_b   1.000
_cell.length_c   1.000
_cell.angle_alpha   90.00
_cell.angle_beta   90.00
_cell.angle_gamma   90.00
#
_symmetry.space_group_name_H-M   'P 1'
#
loop_
_entity.id
_entity.type
_entity.pdbx_description
1 polymer ?
#
loop_
_entity_poly.entity_id
_entity_poly.type
_entity_poly.pdbx_seq_one_letter_code
_entity_poly.pdbx_strand_id
1 'polypeptide(L)'
;MPLLIYTFGVVRWARAELSRLDEATRKIMAKHRSHHPRASTQRLYMSRGRGGRGLLGVTTMHDRTIILFSLTIARSNDQLHNIIKSHEIGGNNAFLFKAASDIFEEMDMKVELKNPRNLQISPAELKKQRKAFEQTQLEKAHLQKPLHGKFLRLLNEKGYSKRQSLRFLSAAGLKMSARNLCSWLNFRLR
;
A
#
# COMPACT_ATOMS: atom_id res chain seq x y z
N MET A 1 6.29 10.57 -3.56
CA MET A 1 5.69 11.38 -4.64
C MET A 1 4.57 12.24 -4.05
N PRO A 2 4.88 13.40 -3.46
CA PRO A 2 3.86 14.26 -2.86
C PRO A 2 2.93 14.90 -3.91
N LEU A 3 3.41 15.15 -5.14
CA LEU A 3 2.68 15.87 -6.18
C LEU A 3 1.41 15.15 -6.67
N LEU A 4 1.45 13.82 -6.80
CA LEU A 4 0.31 13.04 -7.31
C LEU A 4 -0.90 13.05 -6.37
N ILE A 5 -0.67 13.29 -5.07
CA ILE A 5 -1.72 13.22 -4.04
C ILE A 5 -2.84 14.22 -4.33
N TYR A 6 -2.48 15.43 -4.79
CA TYR A 6 -3.45 16.48 -5.12
C TYR A 6 -4.35 16.11 -6.31
N THR A 7 -3.84 15.28 -7.22
CA THR A 7 -4.59 14.88 -8.42
C THR A 7 -5.58 13.75 -8.16
N PHE A 8 -5.36 12.91 -7.14
CA PHE A 8 -6.17 11.71 -6.92
C PHE A 8 -7.63 12.01 -6.57
N GLY A 9 -7.91 13.11 -5.87
CA GLY A 9 -9.29 13.50 -5.52
C GLY A 9 -10.02 14.31 -6.59
N VAL A 10 -9.32 14.75 -7.64
CA VAL A 10 -9.86 15.68 -8.65
C VAL A 10 -9.97 15.01 -10.01
N VAL A 11 -8.95 14.26 -10.41
CA VAL A 11 -8.89 13.59 -11.71
C VAL A 11 -9.32 12.14 -11.54
N ARG A 12 -10.12 11.65 -12.49
CA ARG A 12 -10.53 10.24 -12.53
C ARG A 12 -9.39 9.38 -13.10
N TRP A 13 -8.60 8.78 -12.21
CA TRP A 13 -7.51 7.89 -12.58
C TRP A 13 -8.01 6.49 -12.95
N ALA A 14 -7.61 5.98 -14.12
CA ALA A 14 -7.82 4.58 -14.45
C ALA A 14 -6.80 3.68 -13.73
N ARG A 15 -7.21 2.48 -13.30
CA ARG A 15 -6.29 1.50 -12.68
C ARG A 15 -5.09 1.17 -13.57
N ALA A 16 -5.28 1.11 -14.88
CA ALA A 16 -4.22 0.87 -15.85
C ALA A 16 -3.16 2.00 -15.87
N GLU A 17 -3.58 3.26 -15.69
CA GLU A 17 -2.67 4.41 -15.65
C GLU A 17 -1.82 4.39 -14.39
N LEU A 18 -2.43 4.07 -13.24
CA LEU A 18 -1.72 3.91 -11.97
C LEU A 18 -0.66 2.81 -12.07
N SER A 19 -1.00 1.68 -12.69
CA SER A 19 -0.04 0.58 -12.93
C SER A 19 1.09 0.97 -13.88
N ARG A 20 0.79 1.69 -14.97
CA ARG A 20 1.83 2.21 -15.89
C ARG A 20 2.78 3.17 -15.20
N LEU A 21 2.27 4.04 -14.32
CA LEU A 21 3.10 4.97 -13.55
C LEU A 21 4.00 4.22 -12.55
N ASP A 22 3.48 3.18 -11.91
CA ASP A 22 4.25 2.30 -11.04
C ASP A 22 5.36 1.56 -11.81
N GLU A 23 5.04 1.02 -12.99
CA GLU A 23 6.02 0.38 -13.87
C GLU A 23 7.11 1.34 -14.34
N ALA A 24 6.74 2.56 -14.74
CA ALA A 24 7.70 3.59 -15.13
C ALA A 24 8.65 3.91 -13.97
N THR A 25 8.12 4.04 -12.75
CA THR A 25 8.91 4.25 -11.54
C THR A 25 9.91 3.10 -11.33
N ARG A 26 9.47 1.85 -11.46
CA ARG A 26 10.35 0.67 -11.32
C ARG A 26 11.40 0.57 -12.43
N LYS A 27 11.06 0.94 -13.67
CA LYS A 27 12.02 1.02 -14.79
C LYS A 27 13.11 2.04 -14.50
N ILE A 28 12.77 3.21 -13.98
CA ILE A 28 13.74 4.23 -13.56
C ILE A 28 14.64 3.69 -12.44
N MET A 29 14.07 3.05 -11.42
CA MET A 29 14.87 2.43 -10.34
C MET A 29 15.83 1.34 -10.85
N ALA A 30 15.41 0.56 -11.85
CA ALA A 30 16.25 -0.44 -12.49
C ALA A 30 17.37 0.19 -13.32
N LYS A 31 17.05 1.24 -14.11
CA LYS A 31 18.03 2.02 -14.87
C LYS A 31 19.14 2.58 -13.97
N HIS A 32 18.77 3.09 -12.79
CA HIS A 32 19.71 3.61 -11.80
C HIS A 32 20.24 2.55 -10.82
N ARG A 33 20.13 1.25 -11.14
CA ARG A 33 20.66 0.12 -10.35
C ARG A 33 20.20 0.08 -8.88
N SER A 34 19.12 0.79 -8.55
CA SER A 34 18.54 0.86 -7.20
C SER A 34 17.64 -0.35 -6.91
N HIS A 35 17.09 -0.95 -7.96
CA HIS A 35 16.27 -2.16 -7.89
C HIS A 35 16.63 -3.12 -9.02
N HIS A 36 16.76 -4.42 -8.72
CA HIS A 36 17.05 -5.41 -9.74
C HIS A 36 15.78 -5.74 -10.55
N PRO A 37 15.83 -5.84 -11.90
CA PRO A 37 14.64 -6.08 -12.72
C PRO A 37 13.83 -7.33 -12.34
N ARG A 38 14.53 -8.41 -11.94
CA ARG A 38 13.92 -9.67 -11.51
C ARG A 38 13.61 -9.73 -10.00
N ALA A 39 13.80 -8.65 -9.26
CA ALA A 39 13.47 -8.65 -7.84
C ALA A 39 11.94 -8.66 -7.65
N SER A 40 11.50 -9.23 -6.51
CA SER A 40 10.07 -9.31 -6.21
C SER A 40 9.47 -7.92 -6.01
N THR A 41 8.51 -7.57 -6.86
CA THR A 41 7.69 -6.35 -6.79
C THR A 41 6.95 -6.22 -5.46
N GLN A 42 6.34 -7.29 -4.97
CA GLN A 42 5.62 -7.29 -3.68
C GLN A 42 6.52 -6.89 -2.51
N ARG A 43 7.80 -7.33 -2.55
CA ARG A 43 8.77 -6.99 -1.51
C ARG A 43 9.12 -5.51 -1.53
N LEU A 44 9.05 -4.84 -2.68
CA LEU A 44 9.33 -3.42 -2.81
C LEU A 44 8.36 -2.59 -1.97
N TYR A 45 7.06 -2.91 -2.06
CA TYR A 45 5.98 -2.18 -1.40
C TYR A 45 5.64 -2.68 0.01
N MET A 46 6.02 -3.90 0.34
CA MET A 46 5.87 -4.44 1.68
C MET A 46 6.75 -3.68 2.68
N SER A 47 6.25 -3.48 3.89
CA SER A 47 6.95 -2.79 4.97
C SER A 47 8.19 -3.56 5.44
N ARG A 48 9.21 -2.82 5.92
CA ARG A 48 10.48 -3.42 6.38
C ARG A 48 10.27 -4.40 7.55
N GLY A 49 9.34 -4.08 8.46
CA GLY A 49 8.97 -4.95 9.57
C GLY A 49 8.33 -6.29 9.16
N ARG A 50 7.82 -6.41 7.93
CA ARG A 50 7.29 -7.65 7.36
C ARG A 50 8.23 -8.32 6.35
N GLY A 51 9.47 -7.82 6.19
CA GLY A 51 10.46 -8.40 5.28
C GLY A 51 10.64 -7.67 3.94
N GLY A 52 9.95 -6.54 3.77
CA GLY A 52 9.96 -5.74 2.54
C GLY A 52 11.01 -4.61 2.54
N ARG A 53 10.88 -3.69 1.58
CA ARG A 53 11.71 -2.48 1.45
C ARG A 53 11.01 -1.20 1.94
N GLY A 54 9.69 -1.21 2.01
CA GLY A 54 8.86 -0.13 2.55
C GLY A 54 8.63 1.03 1.59
N LEU A 55 8.76 0.83 0.27
CA LEU A 55 8.35 1.83 -0.71
C LEU A 55 6.82 1.94 -0.71
N LEU A 56 6.29 3.13 -0.95
CA LEU A 56 4.84 3.31 -1.03
C LEU A 56 4.40 3.21 -2.50
N GLY A 57 3.50 2.26 -2.81
CA GLY A 57 2.97 2.06 -4.16
C GLY A 57 2.00 3.17 -4.58
N VAL A 58 1.92 3.42 -5.88
CA VAL A 58 1.07 4.50 -6.45
C VAL A 58 -0.41 4.19 -6.22
N THR A 59 -0.84 2.97 -6.56
CA THR A 59 -2.22 2.50 -6.38
C THR A 59 -2.67 2.61 -4.93
N THR A 60 -1.80 2.22 -4.01
CA THR A 60 -2.02 2.37 -2.57
C THR A 60 -2.22 3.82 -2.14
N MET A 61 -1.40 4.74 -2.67
CA MET A 61 -1.53 6.16 -2.35
C MET A 61 -2.87 6.69 -2.85
N HIS A 62 -3.22 6.36 -4.09
CA HIS A 62 -4.50 6.71 -4.67
C HIS A 62 -5.66 6.25 -3.78
N ASP A 63 -5.69 4.97 -3.39
CA ASP A 63 -6.81 4.42 -2.62
C ASP A 63 -6.93 5.06 -1.24
N ARG A 64 -5.80 5.26 -0.55
CA ARG A 64 -5.79 5.93 0.76
C ARG A 64 -6.29 7.36 0.66
N THR A 65 -5.94 8.07 -0.40
CA THR A 65 -6.36 9.45 -0.63
C THR A 65 -7.84 9.52 -0.97
N ILE A 66 -8.35 8.66 -1.86
CA ILE A 66 -9.77 8.59 -2.21
C ILE A 66 -10.64 8.32 -0.98
N ILE A 67 -10.25 7.32 -0.18
CA ILE A 67 -10.93 7.02 1.08
C ILE A 67 -10.96 8.24 2.00
N LEU A 68 -9.80 8.85 2.25
CA LEU A 68 -9.71 9.95 3.20
C LEU A 68 -10.49 11.17 2.70
N PHE A 69 -10.37 11.49 1.41
CA PHE A 69 -11.01 12.64 0.80
C PHE A 69 -12.53 12.49 0.78
N SER A 70 -13.05 11.32 0.36
CA SER A 70 -14.48 11.03 0.36
C SER A 70 -15.10 11.12 1.76
N LEU A 71 -14.43 10.59 2.79
CA LEU A 71 -14.89 10.71 4.17
C LEU A 71 -14.85 12.14 4.69
N THR A 72 -13.78 12.89 4.38
CA THR A 72 -13.67 14.29 4.78
C THR A 72 -14.79 15.12 4.15
N ILE A 73 -15.05 14.93 2.86
CA ILE A 73 -16.18 15.58 2.17
C ILE A 73 -17.48 15.17 2.84
N ALA A 74 -17.75 13.87 3.03
CA ALA A 74 -19.00 13.40 3.60
C ALA A 74 -19.28 13.97 5.01
N ARG A 75 -18.25 14.13 5.85
CA ARG A 75 -18.37 14.60 7.24
C ARG A 75 -18.40 16.11 7.42
N SER A 76 -17.63 16.83 6.63
CA SER A 76 -17.49 18.28 6.75
C SER A 76 -18.82 18.96 6.44
N ASN A 77 -19.07 20.12 7.07
CA ASN A 77 -20.28 20.91 6.82
C ASN A 77 -19.97 22.22 6.09
N ASP A 78 -18.80 22.31 5.46
CA ASP A 78 -18.38 23.51 4.74
C ASP A 78 -19.24 23.69 3.48
N GLN A 79 -19.49 24.95 3.10
CA GLN A 79 -20.30 25.28 1.92
C GLN A 79 -19.78 24.60 0.65
N LEU A 80 -18.46 24.63 0.42
CA LEU A 80 -17.83 24.01 -0.75
C LEU A 80 -17.98 22.47 -0.73
N HIS A 81 -17.81 21.85 0.43
CA HIS A 81 -17.97 20.41 0.57
C HIS A 81 -19.43 19.98 0.35
N ASN A 82 -20.40 20.79 0.77
CA ASN A 82 -21.82 20.53 0.52
C ASN A 82 -22.19 20.61 -0.97
N ILE A 83 -21.57 21.51 -1.74
CA ILE A 83 -21.71 21.55 -3.21
C ILE A 83 -21.15 20.27 -3.84
N ILE A 84 -19.98 19.82 -3.39
CA ILE A 84 -19.37 18.57 -3.89
C ILE A 84 -20.26 17.37 -3.54
N LYS A 85 -20.83 17.31 -2.33
CA LYS A 85 -21.77 16.26 -1.93
C LYS A 85 -23.02 16.24 -2.82
N SER A 86 -23.66 17.40 -3.03
CA SER A 86 -24.88 17.46 -3.84
C SER A 86 -24.60 17.03 -5.28
N HIS A 87 -23.45 17.41 -5.83
CA HIS A 87 -22.97 16.93 -7.12
C HIS A 87 -22.76 15.41 -7.14
N GLU A 88 -22.04 14.86 -6.15
CA GLU A 88 -21.76 13.42 -6.06
C GLU A 88 -23.03 12.58 -5.83
N ILE A 89 -24.03 13.12 -5.13
CA ILE A 89 -25.34 12.48 -4.94
C ILE A 89 -26.19 12.61 -6.23
N GLY A 90 -26.14 13.76 -6.90
CA GLY A 90 -26.87 14.05 -8.13
C GLY A 90 -26.40 13.22 -9.35
N GLY A 91 -25.17 12.73 -9.34
CA GLY A 91 -24.72 11.64 -10.20
C GLY A 91 -24.24 12.02 -11.61
N ASN A 92 -24.21 13.31 -11.97
CA ASN A 92 -23.65 13.72 -13.26
C ASN A 92 -22.11 13.62 -13.23
N ASN A 93 -21.52 12.60 -13.87
CA ASN A 93 -20.07 12.34 -13.86
C ASN A 93 -19.42 12.25 -12.46
N ALA A 94 -20.20 11.98 -11.42
CA ALA A 94 -19.71 11.72 -10.07
C ALA A 94 -18.85 10.46 -10.04
N PHE A 95 -17.68 10.53 -9.40
CA PHE A 95 -16.77 9.38 -9.34
C PHE A 95 -16.18 9.12 -7.97
N LEU A 96 -16.12 10.13 -7.09
CA LEU A 96 -15.39 10.03 -5.84
C LEU A 96 -16.06 9.02 -4.90
N PHE A 97 -17.37 9.13 -4.68
CA PHE A 97 -18.09 8.21 -3.80
C PHE A 97 -18.15 6.80 -4.36
N LYS A 98 -18.28 6.67 -5.69
CA LYS A 98 -18.25 5.35 -6.35
C LYS A 98 -16.89 4.67 -6.18
N ALA A 99 -15.79 5.37 -6.49
CA ALA A 99 -14.44 4.84 -6.34
C ALA A 99 -14.15 4.44 -4.89
N ALA A 100 -14.62 5.24 -3.91
CA ALA A 100 -14.50 4.90 -2.51
C ALA A 100 -15.34 3.66 -2.15
N SER A 101 -16.58 3.53 -2.63
CA SER A 101 -17.39 2.31 -2.46
C SER A 101 -16.70 1.07 -3.01
N ASP A 102 -16.16 1.11 -4.23
CA ASP A 102 -15.41 -0.01 -4.81
C ASP A 102 -14.23 -0.43 -3.90
N ILE A 103 -13.53 0.57 -3.35
CA ILE A 103 -12.40 0.37 -2.42
C ILE A 103 -12.84 -0.20 -1.07
N PHE A 104 -14.03 0.16 -0.59
CA PHE A 104 -14.62 -0.39 0.63
C PHE A 104 -15.06 -1.84 0.44
N GLU A 105 -15.66 -2.15 -0.72
CA GLU A 105 -16.01 -3.51 -1.13
C GLU A 105 -14.76 -4.40 -1.21
N GLU A 106 -13.64 -3.90 -1.76
CA GLU A 106 -12.35 -4.62 -1.75
C GLU A 106 -11.89 -5.00 -0.32
N MET A 107 -12.27 -4.24 0.70
CA MET A 107 -11.91 -4.48 2.10
C MET A 107 -12.99 -5.23 2.89
N ASP A 108 -14.05 -5.71 2.23
CA ASP A 108 -15.24 -6.32 2.86
C ASP A 108 -15.92 -5.38 3.88
N MET A 109 -15.86 -4.05 3.66
CA MET A 109 -16.48 -3.04 4.51
C MET A 109 -17.73 -2.46 3.84
N LYS A 110 -18.88 -2.48 4.52
CA LYS A 110 -20.09 -1.80 4.05
C LYS A 110 -20.13 -0.38 4.62
N VAL A 111 -19.66 0.59 3.83
CA VAL A 111 -19.70 2.02 4.20
C VAL A 111 -20.57 2.77 3.19
N GLU A 112 -21.66 3.34 3.68
CA GLU A 112 -22.55 4.19 2.87
C GLU A 112 -22.15 5.65 2.99
N LEU A 113 -21.43 6.17 1.98
CA LEU A 113 -20.98 7.57 1.96
C LEU A 113 -22.11 8.57 1.72
N LYS A 114 -23.22 8.14 1.10
CA LYS A 114 -24.37 9.00 0.79
C LYS A 114 -25.15 9.42 2.05
N ASN A 115 -25.04 8.67 3.13
CA ASN A 115 -25.76 8.91 4.39
C ASN A 115 -24.78 9.32 5.50
N PRO A 116 -24.70 10.63 5.86
CA PRO A 116 -23.70 11.14 6.80
C PRO A 116 -23.81 10.55 8.21
N ARG A 117 -25.01 10.10 8.61
CA ARG A 117 -25.29 9.52 9.94
C ARG A 117 -24.58 8.19 10.21
N ASN A 118 -24.13 7.48 9.16
CA ASN A 118 -23.49 6.17 9.29
C ASN A 118 -21.95 6.24 9.39
N LEU A 119 -21.33 7.43 9.29
CA LEU A 119 -19.87 7.59 9.29
C LEU A 119 -19.30 7.73 10.71
N GLN A 120 -19.29 6.66 11.50
CA GLN A 120 -18.58 6.66 12.81
C GLN A 120 -17.08 6.33 12.71
N ILE A 121 -16.59 5.81 11.58
CA ILE A 121 -15.21 5.26 11.48
C ILE A 121 -14.16 6.37 11.43
N SER A 122 -13.26 6.47 12.41
CA SER A 122 -12.21 7.49 12.41
C SER A 122 -11.34 7.42 11.14
N PRO A 123 -11.02 8.55 10.47
CA PRO A 123 -10.20 8.52 9.26
C PRO A 123 -8.80 7.90 9.49
N ALA A 124 -8.26 8.09 10.70
CA ALA A 124 -6.97 7.53 11.10
C ALA A 124 -7.03 6.00 11.22
N GLU A 125 -8.10 5.47 11.81
CA GLU A 125 -8.33 4.03 11.94
C GLU A 125 -8.48 3.38 10.58
N LEU A 126 -9.26 3.99 9.68
CA LEU A 126 -9.46 3.46 8.35
C LEU A 126 -8.16 3.47 7.53
N LYS A 127 -7.36 4.53 7.64
CA LYS A 127 -6.01 4.57 7.05
C LYS A 127 -5.13 3.44 7.57
N LYS A 128 -5.23 3.13 8.87
CA LYS A 128 -4.51 2.01 9.51
C LYS A 128 -5.03 0.66 9.00
N GLN A 129 -6.35 0.49 8.87
CA GLN A 129 -6.98 -0.72 8.35
C GLN A 129 -6.61 -0.96 6.88
N ARG A 130 -6.77 0.04 6.00
CA ARG A 130 -6.35 -0.06 4.59
C ARG A 130 -4.87 -0.42 4.46
N LYS A 131 -4.01 0.22 5.25
CA LYS A 131 -2.58 -0.11 5.30
C LYS A 131 -2.35 -1.55 5.76
N ALA A 132 -3.08 -2.03 6.77
CA ALA A 132 -2.94 -3.40 7.26
C ALA A 132 -3.39 -4.42 6.20
N PHE A 133 -4.54 -4.20 5.58
CA PHE A 133 -5.11 -5.03 4.52
C PHE A 133 -4.18 -5.14 3.32
N GLU A 134 -3.69 -4.02 2.81
CA GLU A 134 -2.73 -4.03 1.70
C GLU A 134 -1.46 -4.82 2.06
N GLN A 135 -0.92 -4.61 3.26
CA GLN A 135 0.29 -5.29 3.69
C GLN A 135 0.07 -6.80 3.86
N THR A 136 -1.13 -7.26 4.21
CA THR A 136 -1.44 -8.70 4.25
C THR A 136 -1.56 -9.28 2.84
N GLN A 137 -2.17 -8.55 1.90
CA GLN A 137 -2.23 -8.97 0.50
C GLN A 137 -0.83 -9.09 -0.13
N LEU A 138 0.03 -8.09 0.11
CA LEU A 138 1.43 -8.12 -0.36
C LEU A 138 2.21 -9.30 0.25
N GLU A 139 2.02 -9.58 1.54
CA GLU A 139 2.66 -10.71 2.22
C GLU A 139 2.19 -12.05 1.66
N LYS A 140 0.87 -12.24 1.49
CA LYS A 140 0.28 -13.44 0.86
C LYS A 140 0.84 -13.66 -0.55
N ALA A 141 0.82 -12.64 -1.40
CA ALA A 141 1.36 -12.71 -2.76
C ALA A 141 2.88 -12.96 -2.79
N HIS A 142 3.62 -12.50 -1.78
CA HIS A 142 5.05 -12.76 -1.67
C HIS A 142 5.34 -14.21 -1.25
N LEU A 143 4.59 -14.75 -0.28
CA LEU A 143 4.73 -16.12 0.22
C LEU A 143 4.48 -17.16 -0.86
N GLN A 144 3.50 -16.92 -1.74
CA GLN A 144 3.15 -17.78 -2.86
C GLN A 144 4.30 -17.92 -3.89
N LYS A 145 5.27 -16.99 -3.93
CA LYS A 145 6.39 -17.09 -4.86
C LYS A 145 7.38 -18.17 -4.43
N PRO A 146 7.81 -19.08 -5.33
CA PRO A 146 8.60 -20.26 -4.97
C PRO A 146 9.95 -19.91 -4.36
N LEU A 147 10.72 -19.02 -5.00
CA LEU A 147 12.05 -18.62 -4.54
C LEU A 147 12.01 -17.50 -3.50
N HIS A 148 11.30 -16.40 -3.81
CA HIS A 148 11.32 -15.21 -2.96
C HIS A 148 10.61 -15.41 -1.61
N GLY A 149 9.53 -16.20 -1.57
CA GLY A 149 8.79 -16.48 -0.35
C GLY A 149 9.44 -17.51 0.58
N LYS A 150 10.46 -18.25 0.12
CA LYS A 150 11.09 -19.36 0.86
C LYS A 150 11.60 -18.93 2.24
N PHE A 151 12.25 -17.77 2.32
CA PHE A 151 12.77 -17.26 3.60
C PHE A 151 11.65 -17.04 4.64
N LEU A 152 10.56 -16.37 4.25
CA LEU A 152 9.43 -16.13 5.15
C LEU A 152 8.67 -17.42 5.50
N ARG A 153 8.55 -18.36 4.56
CA ARG A 153 7.96 -19.69 4.81
C ARG A 153 8.76 -20.46 5.86
N LEU A 154 10.07 -20.55 5.69
CA LEU A 154 10.96 -21.20 6.66
C LEU A 154 10.89 -20.55 8.05
N LEU A 155 10.80 -19.21 8.13
CA LEU A 155 10.62 -18.52 9.42
C LEU A 155 9.31 -18.93 10.11
N ASN A 156 8.22 -19.05 9.35
CA ASN A 156 6.92 -19.45 9.86
C ASN A 156 6.91 -20.93 10.28
N GLU A 157 7.41 -21.81 9.43
CA GLU A 157 7.49 -23.27 9.68
C GLU A 157 8.31 -23.60 10.93
N LYS A 158 9.44 -22.92 11.12
CA LYS A 158 10.35 -23.14 12.26
C LYS A 158 9.98 -22.33 13.51
N GLY A 159 8.92 -21.51 13.45
CA GLY A 159 8.49 -20.69 14.58
C GLY A 159 9.50 -19.62 15.02
N TYR A 160 10.43 -19.22 14.14
CA TYR A 160 11.43 -18.22 14.51
C TYR A 160 10.79 -16.84 14.69
N SER A 161 11.32 -16.06 15.65
CA SER A 161 10.86 -14.70 15.87
C SER A 161 11.11 -13.83 14.63
N LYS A 162 10.02 -13.41 13.95
CA LYS A 162 10.07 -12.48 12.81
C LYS A 162 10.77 -11.17 13.19
N ARG A 163 10.52 -10.66 14.41
CA ARG A 163 11.09 -9.39 14.88
C ARG A 163 12.63 -9.44 14.92
N GLN A 164 13.20 -10.51 15.44
CA GLN A 164 14.65 -10.68 15.51
C GLN A 164 15.23 -10.96 14.12
N SER A 165 14.59 -11.86 13.36
CA SER A 165 15.05 -12.31 12.04
C SER A 165 15.04 -11.19 11.00
N LEU A 166 14.13 -10.21 11.11
CA LEU A 166 13.99 -9.09 10.18
C LEU A 166 14.68 -7.81 10.64
N ARG A 167 15.35 -7.82 11.81
CA ARG A 167 15.96 -6.61 12.40
C ARG A 167 17.00 -5.96 11.47
N PHE A 168 17.68 -6.76 10.64
CA PHE A 168 18.66 -6.29 9.66
C PHE A 168 18.04 -5.41 8.56
N LEU A 169 16.74 -5.53 8.29
CA LEU A 169 16.05 -4.69 7.30
C LEU A 169 15.67 -3.31 7.86
N SER A 170 15.50 -3.21 9.18
CA SER A 170 15.23 -1.96 9.88
C SER A 170 16.51 -1.21 10.30
N ALA A 171 17.63 -1.91 10.43
CA ALA A 171 18.89 -1.30 10.85
C ALA A 171 19.52 -0.52 9.69
N ALA A 172 19.75 0.78 9.89
CA ALA A 172 20.35 1.67 8.89
C ALA A 172 21.84 1.37 8.58
N GLY A 173 22.49 0.49 9.36
CA GLY A 173 23.94 0.31 9.35
C GLY A 173 24.53 -0.79 8.47
N LEU A 174 23.72 -1.68 7.88
CA LEU A 174 24.25 -2.73 6.99
C LEU A 174 24.28 -2.22 5.55
N LYS A 175 25.37 -1.57 5.16
CA LYS A 175 25.79 -1.45 3.76
C LYS A 175 25.91 -2.86 3.18
N MET A 176 24.82 -3.33 2.59
CA MET A 176 24.63 -4.70 2.14
C MET A 176 25.33 -4.89 0.79
N SER A 177 26.67 -4.97 0.83
CA SER A 177 27.41 -5.70 -0.19
C SER A 177 26.95 -7.16 -0.08
N ALA A 178 26.48 -7.74 -1.19
CA ALA A 178 25.84 -9.05 -1.28
C ALA A 178 26.70 -10.22 -0.72
N ARG A 179 27.97 -9.98 -0.39
CA ARG A 179 28.89 -10.97 0.20
C ARG A 179 28.61 -11.30 1.69
N ASN A 180 28.02 -10.39 2.45
CA ASN A 180 27.92 -10.56 3.91
C ASN A 180 26.72 -11.42 4.36
N LEU A 181 25.72 -11.64 3.50
CA LEU A 181 24.56 -12.49 3.82
C LEU A 181 24.92 -13.99 3.79
N CYS A 182 25.81 -14.42 2.91
CA CYS A 182 26.29 -15.81 2.88
C CYS A 182 27.23 -16.12 4.07
N SER A 183 28.06 -15.16 4.47
CA SER A 183 28.92 -15.28 5.66
C SER A 183 28.09 -15.44 6.95
N TRP A 184 27.01 -14.68 7.09
CA TRP A 184 26.19 -14.72 8.31
C TRP A 184 25.32 -15.99 8.43
N LEU A 185 24.88 -16.56 7.30
CA LEU A 185 24.15 -17.84 7.28
C LEU A 185 25.06 -19.03 7.63
N ASN A 186 26.36 -18.98 7.30
CA ASN A 186 27.31 -20.03 7.64
C ASN A 186 27.75 -20.03 9.10
N PHE A 187 27.66 -18.89 9.80
CA PHE A 187 28.14 -18.77 11.19
C PHE A 187 27.18 -19.36 12.24
N ARG A 188 25.96 -19.77 11.86
CA ARG A 188 24.94 -20.28 12.80
C ARG A 188 24.51 -21.73 12.54
N LEU A 189 25.18 -22.40 11.62
CA LEU A 189 24.98 -23.83 11.29
C LEU A 189 26.20 -24.69 11.68
N ARG A 190 27.07 -24.18 12.55
CA ARG A 190 28.07 -24.97 13.29
C ARG A 190 27.78 -24.84 14.78
#